data_AF-A0A1D8IPL4-F1
#
_entry.id   AF-A0A1D8IPL4-F1
#
_cell.length_a   1.000
_cell.length_b   1.000
_cell.length_c   1.000
_cell.angle_alpha   90.00
_cell.angle_beta   90.00
_cell.angle_gamma   90.00
#
_symmetry.space_group_name_H-M   'P 1'
#
loop_
_entity.id
_entity.type
_entity.pdbx_description
1 polymer ?
#
loop_
_entity_poly.entity_id
_entity_poly.type
_entity_poly.pdbx_seq_one_letter_code
_entity_poly.pdbx_strand_id
1 'polypeptide(L)' 'MTKVLVLYYSAYGHIQQMAHAVAEGAHTIDHVTVDLRRVSETVPAEVRSKSCYVDDATPGAPFQGEHVARIAQRLKNGGA' A
#
# COMPACT_ATOMS: atom_id res chain seq x y z
N MET A 1 -3.86 15.81 14.08
CA MET A 1 -2.84 14.94 13.46
C MET A 1 -3.56 13.99 12.52
N THR A 2 -3.36 14.17 11.22
CA THR A 2 -4.01 13.37 10.19
C THR A 2 -3.09 12.22 9.79
N LYS A 3 -3.64 11.01 9.66
CA LYS A 3 -2.87 9.81 9.29
C LYS A 3 -3.32 9.36 7.90
N VAL A 4 -2.37 9.25 6.98
CA VAL A 4 -2.60 8.85 5.60
C VAL A 4 -1.85 7.54 5.36
N LEU A 5 -2.56 6.57 4.80
CA LEU A 5 -1.95 5.33 4.31
C LEU A 5 -2.04 5.33 2.78
N VAL A 6 -0.89 5.36 2.13
CA VAL A 6 -0.76 5.10 0.69
C VAL A 6 -0.54 3.59 0.52
N LEU A 7 -1.62 2.89 0.19
CA LEU A 7 -1.58 1.45 -0.09
C LEU A 7 -1.66 1.23 -1.59
N TYR A 8 -0.75 0.42 -2.13
CA TYR A 8 -0.76 0.10 -3.55
C TYR A 8 -0.37 -1.35 -3.84
N TYR A 9 -0.67 -1.76 -5.07
CA TYR A 9 -0.17 -2.98 -5.70
C TYR A 9 0.46 -2.60 -7.05
N SER A 10 1.60 -3.19 -7.39
CA SER A 10 2.23 -3.01 -8.69
C SER A 10 3.02 -4.26 -9.09
N ALA A 11 2.80 -4.70 -10.33
CA ALA A 11 3.56 -5.76 -10.99
C ALA A 11 4.73 -5.19 -11.82
N TYR A 12 4.51 -4.07 -12.52
CA TYR A 12 5.48 -3.48 -13.47
C TYR A 12 6.09 -2.15 -13.00
N GLY A 13 5.83 -1.74 -11.75
CA GLY A 13 6.45 -0.55 -11.15
C GLY A 13 5.78 0.80 -11.45
N HIS A 14 4.88 0.90 -12.45
CA HIS A 14 4.22 2.19 -12.74
C HIS A 14 3.45 2.74 -11.54
N ILE A 15 2.65 1.89 -10.89
CA ILE A 15 1.87 2.28 -9.72
C ILE A 15 2.76 2.49 -8.50
N GLN A 16 3.84 1.72 -8.35
CA GLN A 16 4.85 1.96 -7.32
C GLN A 16 5.38 3.39 -7.43
N GLN A 17 5.83 3.80 -8.61
CA GLN A 17 6.38 5.15 -8.83
C GLN A 17 5.36 6.24 -8.51
N MET A 18 4.10 6.06 -8.93
CA MET A 18 3.02 7.00 -8.59
C MET A 18 2.75 7.03 -7.07
N ALA A 19 2.74 5.89 -6.40
CA ALA A 19 2.49 5.80 -4.97
C ALA A 19 3.58 6.49 -4.16
N HIS A 20 4.85 6.37 -4.57
CA HIS A 20 5.95 7.14 -3.99
C HIS A 20 5.72 8.64 -4.14
N ALA A 21 5.41 9.12 -5.34
CA ALA A 21 5.14 10.55 -5.56
C ALA A 21 3.95 11.09 -4.74
N VAL A 22 2.88 10.29 -4.61
CA VAL A 22 1.73 10.63 -3.75
C VAL A 22 2.13 10.70 -2.28
N ALA A 23 2.92 9.73 -1.80
CA ALA A 23 3.40 9.71 -0.42
C ALA A 23 4.32 10.90 -0.10
N GLU A 24 5.24 11.21 -1.01
CA GLU A 24 6.10 12.39 -0.93
C GLU A 24 5.28 13.68 -0.86
N GLY A 25 4.31 13.84 -1.77
CA GLY A 25 3.43 15.01 -1.78
C GLY A 25 2.62 15.15 -0.49
N ALA A 26 2.05 14.06 0.01
CA ALA A 26 1.30 14.06 1.26
C ALA A 26 2.17 14.38 2.48
N HIS A 27 3.47 14.01 2.44
CA HIS A 27 4.42 14.29 3.52
C HIS A 27 4.78 15.77 3.64
N THR A 28 4.51 16.58 2.61
CA THR A 28 4.77 18.03 2.63
C THR A 28 3.78 18.83 3.49
N ILE A 29 2.67 18.22 3.91
CA ILE A 29 1.61 18.91 4.65
C ILE A 29 1.88 18.83 6.16
N ASP A 30 1.82 19.98 6.82
CA ASP A 30 1.99 20.07 8.27
C ASP A 30 0.98 19.20 9.03
N HIS A 31 1.46 18.57 10.11
CA HIS A 31 0.67 17.72 11.00
C HIS A 31 0.03 16.48 10.32
N VAL A 32 0.54 16.06 9.16
CA VAL A 32 0.20 14.81 8.48
C VAL A 32 1.30 13.76 8.70
N THR A 33 0.90 12.52 8.97
CA THR A 33 1.80 11.36 8.97
C THR A 33 1.39 10.43 7.85
N VAL A 34 2.36 10.00 7.05
CA VAL A 34 2.12 9.19 5.85
C VAL A 34 2.85 7.86 5.99
N ASP A 35 2.12 6.77 5.82
CA ASP A 35 2.65 5.42 5.65
C ASP A 35 2.52 4.98 4.19
N LEU A 36 3.59 4.44 3.61
CA LEU A 36 3.57 3.82 2.27
C LEU A 36 3.72 2.30 2.42
N ARG A 37 2.78 1.54 1.87
CA ARG A 37 2.76 0.07 1.99
C ARG A 37 2.38 -0.60 0.68
N ARG A 38 3.00 -1.74 0.41
CA ARG A 38 2.73 -2.59 -0.76
C ARG A 38 1.87 -3.79 -0.40
N VAL A 39 0.86 -4.10 -1.19
CA VAL A 39 0.16 -5.39 -1.16
C VAL A 39 1.04 -6.45 -1.82
N SER A 40 1.33 -7.54 -1.10
CA SER A 40 2.15 -8.64 -1.61
C SER A 40 1.57 -9.25 -2.88
N GLU A 41 2.45 -9.61 -3.80
CA GLU A 41 2.11 -10.36 -5.00
C GLU A 41 1.62 -11.78 -4.63
N THR A 42 0.50 -12.20 -5.21
CA THR A 42 -0.06 -13.55 -5.03
C THR A 42 0.29 -14.49 -6.18
N VAL A 43 0.77 -13.94 -7.31
CA VAL A 43 1.27 -14.71 -8.45
C VAL A 43 2.52 -15.50 -8.03
N PRO A 44 2.59 -16.82 -8.35
CA PRO A 44 3.76 -17.64 -8.07
C PRO A 44 5.05 -17.07 -8.65
N ALA A 45 6.16 -17.28 -7.95
CA ALA A 45 7.47 -16.74 -8.34
C ALA A 45 7.90 -17.17 -9.75
N GLU A 46 7.61 -18.41 -10.15
CA GLU A 46 7.94 -18.93 -11.48
C GLU A 46 7.23 -18.20 -12.63
N VAL A 47 5.99 -17.75 -12.40
CA VAL A 47 5.22 -16.98 -13.37
C VAL A 47 5.75 -15.55 -13.40
N ARG A 48 6.02 -14.99 -12.22
CA ARG A 48 6.57 -13.64 -12.05
C ARG A 48 7.88 -13.43 -12.84
N SER A 49 8.81 -14.38 -12.74
CA SER A 49 10.09 -14.32 -13.46
C SER A 49 9.93 -14.40 -14.97
N LYS A 50 8.88 -15.07 -15.47
CA LYS A 50 8.58 -15.18 -16.91
C LYS A 50 7.80 -13.98 -17.46
N SER A 51 7.16 -13.22 -16.58
CA SER A 51 6.30 -12.09 -16.95
C SER A 51 6.97 -10.73 -16.77
N CYS A 52 8.28 -10.67 -16.51
CA CYS A 52 9.04 -9.42 -16.37
C CYS A 52 8.50 -8.48 -15.27
N TYR A 53 8.00 -9.04 -14.17
CA TYR A 53 7.57 -8.23 -13.05
C TYR A 53 8.79 -7.58 -12.38
N VAL A 54 8.57 -6.40 -11.83
CA VAL A 54 9.59 -5.60 -11.16
C VAL A 54 9.61 -5.94 -9.67
N ASP A 55 10.82 -6.09 -9.15
CA ASP A 55 11.06 -6.23 -7.72
C ASP A 55 10.82 -4.89 -7.00
N ASP A 56 10.19 -4.96 -5.84
CA ASP A 56 9.80 -3.77 -5.07
C ASP A 56 10.12 -4.01 -3.60
N ALA A 57 10.99 -3.15 -3.07
CA ALA A 57 11.50 -3.21 -1.71
C ALA A 57 10.58 -2.51 -0.68
N THR A 58 9.46 -1.95 -1.12
CA THR A 58 8.51 -1.27 -0.23
C THR A 58 7.96 -2.23 0.80
N PRO A 59 7.90 -1.84 2.09
CA PRO A 59 7.40 -2.71 3.13
C PRO A 59 6.01 -3.23 2.82
N GLY A 60 5.84 -4.54 3.01
CA GLY A 60 4.55 -5.19 2.92
C GLY A 60 3.54 -4.52 3.85
N ALA A 61 2.32 -4.37 3.35
CA ALA A 61 1.17 -3.99 4.12
C ALA A 61 0.93 -5.02 5.24
N PRO A 62 0.83 -4.61 6.51
CA PRO A 62 0.55 -5.52 7.61
C PRO A 62 -0.89 -6.07 7.61
N PHE A 63 -1.71 -5.75 6.60
CA PHE A 63 -3.16 -5.92 6.64
C PHE A 63 -3.69 -7.26 6.14
N GLN A 64 -2.89 -8.33 6.05
CA GLN A 64 -3.42 -9.61 5.56
C GLN A 64 -4.50 -10.16 6.51
N GLY A 65 -5.65 -10.54 5.95
CA GLY A 65 -6.75 -11.23 6.63
C GLY A 65 -7.51 -10.42 7.70
N GLU A 66 -6.93 -10.29 8.89
CA GLU A 66 -7.62 -9.83 10.10
C GLU A 66 -7.75 -8.29 10.18
N HIS A 67 -6.79 -7.57 9.59
CA HIS A 67 -6.75 -6.12 9.70
C HIS A 67 -7.77 -5.43 8.77
N VAL A 68 -7.99 -6.00 7.56
CA VAL A 68 -9.08 -5.57 6.66
C VAL A 68 -10.43 -5.81 7.32
N ALA A 69 -10.60 -6.95 8.01
CA ALA A 69 -11.81 -7.22 8.79
C ALA A 69 -12.02 -6.14 9.87
N ARG A 70 -10.98 -5.75 10.62
CA ARG A 70 -11.06 -4.67 11.62
C ARG A 70 -11.34 -3.29 11.03
N ILE A 71 -10.73 -2.92 9.90
CA ILE A 71 -11.00 -1.64 9.23
C ILE A 71 -12.44 -1.61 8.71
N ALA A 72 -12.89 -2.68 8.03
CA ALA A 72 -14.26 -2.81 7.56
C ALA A 72 -15.28 -2.73 8.71
N GLN A 73 -14.94 -3.30 9.87
CA GLN A 73 -15.79 -3.27 11.06
C GLN A 73 -15.83 -1.88 11.71
N ARG A 74 -14.71 -1.14 11.71
CA ARG A 74 -14.67 0.27 12.16
C ARG A 74 -15.45 1.20 11.25
N LEU A 75 -15.40 0.98 9.94
CA LEU A 75 -16.19 1.75 8.96
C LEU A 75 -17.69 1.44 9.07
N LYS A 76 -18.07 0.17 9.30
CA LYS A 76 -19.47 -0.23 9.54
C LYS A 76 -20.05 0.34 10.85
N ASN A 77 -19.20 0.58 11.84
CA ASN A 77 -19.62 1.08 13.16
C ASN A 77 -19.59 2.62 13.28
N GLY A 78 -19.50 3.34 12.16
CA GLY A 78 -19.62 4.81 12.14
C GLY A 78 -18.41 5.56 12.68
N GLY A 79 -17.19 5.08 12.42
CA GLY A 79 -15.97 5.82 12.76
C GLY A 79 -15.77 7.06 11.88
N ALA A 80 -15.66 8.22 12.56
CA ALA A 80 -15.40 9.58 12.05
C ALA A 80 -14.22 9.71 11.08
#